data_AF-A0A0C3G397-F1
#
_entry.id   AF-A0A0C3G397-F1
#
_cell.length_a   1.000
_cell.length_b   1.000
_cell.length_c   1.000
_cell.angle_alpha   90.00
_cell.angle_beta   90.00
_cell.angle_gamma   90.00
#
_symmetry.space_group_name_H-M   'P 1'
#
loop_
_entity.id
_entity.type
_entity.pdbx_description
1 polymer ?
#
loop_
_entity_poly.entity_id
_entity_poly.type
_entity_poly.pdbx_seq_one_letter_code
_entity_poly.pdbx_strand_id
1 'polypeptide(L)'
;MSDHQFQEREFEGSEGEPVDMADLMDMLMGGPQHLSGALGRQQIHELLNSLPRLNEEDLARLGHGNKDTTCPVCITPLPAIIAEEEMAQVMESPAHAFEEMGVTRLWIEDREEGKRGCGHLFCRRCISKWILGGHDSCPMCRRMLIPPSTDSGTASEPATVPPNAAEEAALQQLQHQMRTL
;
A
#
# COMPACT_ATOMS: atom_id res chain seq x y z
N MET A 1 32.63 -53.47 -38.15
CA MET A 1 33.08 -52.65 -37.00
C MET A 1 32.84 -51.21 -37.40
N SER A 2 31.75 -50.55 -37.08
CA SER A 2 30.81 -50.78 -35.98
C SER A 2 29.45 -50.15 -36.31
N ASP A 3 28.39 -50.88 -35.97
CA ASP A 3 26.99 -50.48 -35.94
C ASP A 3 26.77 -49.17 -35.17
N HIS A 4 26.17 -48.18 -35.82
CA HIS A 4 25.54 -47.06 -35.15
C HIS A 4 24.06 -47.40 -34.93
N GLN A 5 23.75 -47.84 -33.71
CA GLN A 5 22.38 -48.00 -33.21
C GLN A 5 21.63 -46.67 -33.30
N PHE A 6 20.65 -46.61 -34.18
CA PHE A 6 19.62 -45.59 -34.24
C PHE A 6 18.57 -45.96 -33.19
N GLN A 7 18.58 -45.28 -32.05
CA GLN A 7 17.63 -45.51 -30.97
C GLN A 7 16.39 -44.66 -31.24
N GLU A 8 15.35 -45.30 -31.76
CA GLU A 8 14.01 -44.74 -31.93
C GLU A 8 13.50 -44.33 -30.54
N ARG A 9 13.36 -43.02 -30.31
CA ARG A 9 12.71 -42.51 -29.12
C ARG A 9 11.24 -42.31 -29.47
N GLU A 10 10.43 -43.25 -29.01
CA GLU A 10 8.97 -43.20 -29.02
C GLU A 10 8.53 -41.89 -28.35
N PHE A 11 7.97 -40.97 -29.13
CA PHE A 11 7.34 -39.76 -28.63
C PHE A 11 5.89 -40.14 -28.31
N GLU A 12 5.68 -40.66 -27.11
CA GLU A 12 4.35 -40.91 -26.57
C GLU A 12 3.58 -39.58 -26.56
N GLY A 13 2.54 -39.53 -27.39
CA GLY A 13 1.60 -38.41 -27.41
C GLY A 13 0.91 -38.34 -26.06
N SER A 14 1.23 -37.30 -25.28
CA SER A 14 0.43 -36.97 -24.10
C SER A 14 -0.92 -36.50 -24.60
N GLU A 15 -1.92 -37.38 -24.43
CA GLU A 15 -3.33 -37.08 -24.60
C GLU A 15 -3.63 -35.77 -23.87
N GLY A 16 -3.96 -34.73 -24.63
CA GLY A 16 -4.33 -33.44 -24.08
C GLY A 16 -5.61 -33.63 -23.28
N GLU A 17 -5.53 -33.41 -21.96
CA GLU A 17 -6.72 -33.24 -21.13
C GLU A 17 -7.61 -32.16 -21.76
N PRO A 18 -8.94 -32.36 -21.77
CA PRO A 18 -9.85 -31.32 -22.24
C PRO A 18 -9.74 -30.14 -21.28
N VAL A 19 -9.02 -29.10 -21.68
CA VAL A 19 -9.06 -27.81 -20.99
C VAL A 19 -10.51 -27.34 -20.98
N ASP A 20 -11.09 -27.26 -19.78
CA ASP A 20 -12.46 -26.83 -19.57
C ASP A 20 -12.64 -25.46 -20.23
N MET A 21 -13.69 -25.29 -21.05
CA MET A 21 -13.99 -24.00 -21.68
C MET A 21 -14.25 -22.89 -20.64
N ALA A 22 -14.60 -23.27 -19.40
CA ALA A 22 -14.62 -22.37 -18.27
C ALA A 22 -13.21 -21.90 -17.86
N ASP A 23 -12.20 -22.78 -17.81
CA ASP A 23 -10.80 -22.43 -17.53
C ASP A 23 -10.21 -21.54 -18.63
N LEU A 24 -10.56 -21.80 -19.89
CA LEU A 24 -10.10 -20.96 -21.01
C LEU A 24 -10.71 -19.56 -20.95
N MET A 25 -11.97 -19.44 -20.53
CA MET A 25 -12.62 -18.14 -20.30
C MET A 25 -12.08 -17.43 -19.04
N ASP A 26 -11.69 -18.16 -17.99
CA ASP A 26 -11.09 -17.59 -16.78
C ASP A 26 -9.68 -17.02 -17.06
N MET A 27 -8.94 -17.65 -17.96
CA MET A 27 -7.65 -17.15 -18.45
C MET A 27 -7.78 -15.91 -19.35
N LEU A 28 -8.89 -15.77 -20.08
CA LEU A 28 -9.20 -14.64 -20.96
C LEU A 28 -9.89 -13.46 -20.24
N MET A 29 -10.55 -13.72 -19.10
CA MET A 29 -11.31 -12.72 -18.33
C MET A 29 -10.80 -12.54 -16.89
N GLY A 30 -9.55 -12.91 -16.60
CA GLY A 30 -8.89 -12.58 -15.33
C GLY A 30 -9.52 -13.25 -14.12
N GLY A 31 -9.38 -14.56 -14.03
CA GLY A 31 -9.72 -15.37 -12.85
C GLY A 31 -9.14 -14.82 -11.54
N PRO A 32 -9.72 -15.19 -10.38
CA PRO A 32 -9.50 -14.53 -9.11
C PRO A 32 -8.07 -14.78 -8.61
N GLN A 33 -7.19 -13.82 -8.86
CA GLN A 33 -5.82 -13.75 -8.36
C GLN A 33 -5.84 -13.59 -6.83
N HIS A 34 -6.00 -14.69 -6.10
CA HIS A 34 -5.88 -14.72 -4.64
C HIS A 34 -4.43 -14.95 -4.22
N LEU A 35 -3.55 -13.99 -4.58
CA LEU A 35 -2.16 -13.92 -4.13
C LEU A 35 -1.84 -12.46 -3.78
N SER A 36 -1.93 -12.15 -2.48
CA SER A 36 -1.49 -10.92 -1.82
C SER A 36 -1.90 -9.57 -2.43
N GLY A 37 -2.96 -8.96 -1.89
CA GLY A 37 -3.04 -7.50 -1.76
C GLY A 37 -3.22 -6.68 -3.04
N ALA A 38 -3.86 -7.23 -4.09
CA ALA A 38 -4.19 -6.44 -5.27
C ALA A 38 -5.19 -5.33 -4.91
N LEU A 39 -4.74 -4.07 -4.94
CA LEU A 39 -5.62 -2.93 -4.75
C LEU A 39 -6.62 -2.82 -5.91
N GLY A 40 -7.89 -2.54 -5.59
CA GLY A 40 -8.90 -2.27 -6.62
C GLY A 40 -8.54 -1.00 -7.41
N ARG A 41 -8.91 -0.93 -8.68
CA ARG A 41 -8.60 0.21 -9.57
C ARG A 41 -9.03 1.57 -8.99
N GLN A 42 -10.17 1.62 -8.31
CA GLN A 42 -10.66 2.83 -7.66
C GLN A 42 -9.79 3.22 -6.46
N GLN A 43 -9.42 2.25 -5.62
CA GLN A 43 -8.53 2.46 -4.47
C GLN A 43 -7.15 2.95 -4.92
N ILE A 44 -6.62 2.41 -6.03
CA ILE A 44 -5.35 2.88 -6.62
C ILE A 44 -5.43 4.36 -6.99
N HIS A 45 -6.48 4.78 -7.71
CA HIS A 45 -6.65 6.18 -8.09
C HIS A 45 -6.79 7.10 -6.87
N GLU A 46 -7.59 6.70 -5.88
CA GLU A 46 -7.77 7.47 -4.64
C GLU A 46 -6.45 7.60 -3.85
N LEU A 47 -5.68 6.51 -3.79
CA LEU A 47 -4.37 6.49 -3.16
C LEU A 47 -3.41 7.46 -3.89
N LEU A 48 -3.32 7.38 -5.21
CA LEU A 48 -2.44 8.27 -5.98
C LEU A 48 -2.85 9.74 -5.83
N ASN A 49 -4.14 10.04 -5.84
CA ASN A 49 -4.63 11.41 -5.72
C ASN A 49 -4.45 11.99 -4.31
N SER A 50 -4.44 11.14 -3.27
CA SER A 50 -4.23 11.59 -1.88
C SER A 50 -2.76 11.79 -1.52
N LEU A 51 -1.82 11.34 -2.34
CA LEU A 51 -0.39 11.50 -2.09
C LEU A 51 0.05 12.97 -2.21
N PRO A 52 0.72 13.53 -1.19
CA PRO A 52 1.13 14.93 -1.20
C PRO A 52 2.18 15.19 -2.28
N ARG A 53 2.11 16.35 -2.94
CA ARG A 53 3.21 16.86 -3.78
C ARG A 53 4.14 17.67 -2.91
N LEU A 54 5.44 17.43 -3.04
CA LEU A 54 6.46 18.11 -2.25
C LEU A 54 7.26 19.08 -3.13
N ASN A 55 7.49 20.27 -2.60
CA ASN A 55 8.42 21.26 -3.16
C ASN A 55 9.78 21.22 -2.43
N GLU A 56 10.72 22.07 -2.87
CA GLU A 56 12.07 22.13 -2.28
C GLU A 56 12.05 22.52 -0.81
N GLU A 57 11.14 23.42 -0.41
CA GLU A 57 10.97 23.81 0.99
C GLU A 57 10.49 22.65 1.86
N ASP A 58 9.56 21.83 1.36
CA ASP A 58 9.10 20.63 2.06
C ASP A 58 10.25 19.64 2.28
N LEU A 59 11.10 19.43 1.28
CA LEU A 59 12.29 18.58 1.42
C LEU A 59 13.24 19.14 2.49
N ALA A 60 13.45 20.45 2.49
CA ALA A 60 14.26 21.11 3.52
C ALA A 60 13.66 20.91 4.93
N ARG A 61 12.34 21.08 5.08
CA ARG A 61 11.65 20.87 6.37
C ARG A 61 11.72 19.43 6.87
N LEU A 62 11.76 18.46 5.96
CA LEU A 62 11.91 17.04 6.29
C LEU A 62 13.36 16.61 6.59
N GLY A 63 14.32 17.55 6.57
CA GLY A 63 15.74 17.26 6.78
C GLY A 63 16.42 16.63 5.56
N HIS A 64 15.76 16.63 4.41
CA HIS A 64 16.26 16.15 3.12
C HIS A 64 16.74 17.30 2.21
N GLY A 65 16.97 18.48 2.79
CA GLY A 65 17.50 19.65 2.08
C GLY A 65 18.96 19.54 1.67
N ASN A 66 19.64 18.44 2.00
CA ASN A 66 20.93 18.13 1.39
C ASN A 66 20.69 17.69 -0.07
N LYS A 67 21.50 18.20 -0.99
CA LYS A 67 21.36 18.04 -2.44
C LYS A 67 21.47 16.59 -2.95
N ASP A 68 21.71 15.65 -2.05
CA ASP A 68 22.00 14.24 -2.34
C ASP A 68 20.77 13.34 -2.16
N THR A 69 19.61 13.89 -1.75
CA THR A 69 18.40 13.07 -1.65
C THR A 69 17.95 12.64 -3.04
N THR A 70 17.95 11.34 -3.30
CA THR A 70 17.61 10.72 -4.58
C THR A 70 16.38 9.83 -4.45
N CYS A 71 15.66 9.64 -5.56
CA CYS A 71 14.59 8.66 -5.63
C CYS A 71 15.20 7.24 -5.59
N PRO A 72 14.84 6.37 -4.63
CA PRO A 72 15.44 5.03 -4.53
C PRO A 72 15.13 4.09 -5.70
N VAL A 73 14.12 4.41 -6.51
CA VAL A 73 13.67 3.57 -7.63
C VAL A 73 14.37 3.96 -8.94
N CYS A 74 14.47 5.25 -9.25
CA CYS A 74 15.07 5.73 -10.50
C CYS A 74 16.42 6.41 -10.33
N ILE A 75 16.88 6.60 -9.09
CA ILE A 75 18.20 7.15 -8.71
C ILE A 75 18.36 8.64 -9.10
N THR A 76 17.32 9.27 -9.66
CA THR A 76 17.31 10.70 -9.97
C THR A 76 17.28 11.54 -8.68
N PRO A 77 18.09 12.61 -8.57
CA PRO A 77 18.00 13.55 -7.46
C PRO A 77 16.60 14.16 -7.34
N LEU A 78 16.01 14.14 -6.14
CA LEU A 78 14.69 14.71 -5.90
C LEU A 78 14.62 16.21 -6.22
N PRO A 79 15.64 17.04 -5.89
CA PRO A 79 15.64 18.45 -6.29
C PRO A 79 15.62 18.65 -7.81
N ALA A 80 16.27 17.75 -8.58
CA ALA A 80 16.26 17.84 -10.05
C ALA A 80 14.86 17.54 -10.63
N ILE A 81 14.12 16.60 -10.03
CA ILE A 81 12.74 16.28 -10.41
C ILE A 81 11.81 17.46 -10.11
N ILE A 82 11.99 18.13 -8.96
CA ILE A 82 11.20 19.32 -8.62
C ILE A 82 11.48 20.46 -9.61
N ALA A 83 12.75 20.71 -9.95
CA ALA A 83 13.10 21.73 -10.94
C ALA A 83 12.53 21.41 -12.34
N GLU A 84 12.47 20.13 -12.73
CA GLU A 84 11.83 19.70 -13.99
C GLU A 84 10.32 19.99 -13.97
N GLU A 85 9.64 19.71 -12.85
CA GLU A 85 8.22 20.00 -12.67
C GLU A 85 7.94 21.51 -12.77
N GLU A 86 8.72 22.33 -12.08
CA GLU A 86 8.59 23.79 -12.11
C GLU A 86 8.82 24.36 -13.51
N MET A 87 9.87 23.90 -14.20
CA MET A 87 10.15 24.32 -15.58
C MET A 87 9.02 23.94 -16.53
N ALA A 88 8.50 22.72 -16.41
CA ALA A 88 7.40 22.26 -17.24
C ALA A 88 6.10 23.02 -16.96
N GLN A 89 5.86 23.41 -15.71
CA GLN A 89 4.72 24.24 -15.31
C GLN A 89 4.81 25.65 -15.92
N VAL A 90 6.00 26.28 -15.87
CA VAL A 90 6.24 27.61 -16.48
C VAL A 90 6.05 27.58 -18.00
N MET A 91 6.46 26.49 -18.64
CA MET A 91 6.38 26.34 -20.09
C MET A 91 5.02 25.83 -20.59
N GLU A 92 4.04 25.63 -19.68
CA GLU A 92 2.67 25.13 -19.94
C GLU A 92 2.64 23.98 -20.97
N SER A 93 3.64 23.09 -20.93
CA SER A 93 3.87 22.15 -22.01
C SER A 93 2.82 21.02 -21.98
N PRO A 94 1.98 20.87 -23.01
CA PRO A 94 0.96 19.82 -23.05
C PRO A 94 1.56 18.41 -23.26
N ALA A 95 2.86 18.32 -23.53
CA ALA A 95 3.54 17.05 -23.81
C ALA A 95 3.83 16.22 -22.54
N HIS A 96 3.70 16.78 -21.34
CA HIS A 96 4.02 16.11 -20.09
C HIS A 96 2.75 15.87 -19.28
N ALA A 97 2.48 14.60 -18.94
CA ALA A 97 1.43 14.25 -18.00
C ALA A 97 1.80 14.80 -16.61
N PHE A 98 1.26 15.98 -16.28
CA PHE A 98 1.53 16.69 -15.02
C PHE A 98 1.31 15.79 -13.78
N GLU A 99 0.41 14.82 -13.89
CA GLU A 99 0.06 13.82 -12.87
C GLU A 99 1.24 12.92 -12.44
N GLU A 100 2.22 12.69 -13.32
CA GLU A 100 3.39 11.84 -13.08
C GLU A 100 4.65 12.63 -12.67
N MET A 101 4.61 13.96 -12.71
CA MET A 101 5.75 14.81 -12.36
C MET A 101 5.80 15.14 -10.88
N GLY A 102 6.99 15.51 -10.41
CA GLY A 102 7.22 15.92 -9.03
C GLY A 102 7.60 14.80 -8.08
N VAL A 103 7.69 15.19 -6.81
CA VAL A 103 8.12 14.34 -5.70
C VAL A 103 6.97 14.16 -4.72
N THR A 104 6.90 12.98 -4.12
CA THR A 104 5.88 12.67 -3.12
C THR A 104 6.44 11.86 -1.96
N ARG A 105 5.67 11.82 -0.88
CA ARG A 105 5.98 11.10 0.35
C ARG A 105 4.87 10.11 0.68
N LEU A 106 5.25 8.88 0.96
CA LEU A 106 4.33 7.82 1.37
C LEU A 106 3.97 7.96 2.86
N TRP A 107 3.03 8.87 3.15
CA TRP A 107 2.35 9.20 4.43
C TRP A 107 3.21 9.18 5.72
N ILE A 108 3.09 10.22 6.54
CA ILE A 108 3.28 10.16 7.99
C ILE A 108 2.18 11.05 8.57
N GLU A 109 1.40 10.53 9.50
CA GLU A 109 0.48 11.33 10.31
C GLU A 109 1.04 11.44 11.73
N ASP A 110 1.32 12.67 12.15
CA ASP A 110 1.64 13.00 13.52
C ASP A 110 0.37 12.84 14.38
N ARG A 111 0.26 11.66 15.00
CA ARG A 111 -0.58 11.25 16.14
C ARG A 111 -2.10 11.53 16.13
N GLU A 112 -2.78 10.49 16.63
CA GLU A 112 -4.21 10.37 16.96
C GLU A 112 -5.13 10.16 15.74
N GLU A 113 -5.20 8.89 15.33
CA GLU A 113 -6.27 8.29 14.52
C GLU A 113 -6.26 8.57 13.01
N GLY A 114 -5.50 7.78 12.21
CA GLY A 114 -5.84 7.73 10.78
C GLY A 114 -4.94 6.96 9.83
N LYS A 115 -3.75 7.45 9.50
CA LYS A 115 -2.98 6.98 8.33
C LYS A 115 -1.55 6.61 8.70
N ARG A 116 -1.30 5.30 8.69
CA ARG A 116 0.00 4.68 8.93
C ARG A 116 0.80 4.66 7.63
N GLY A 117 1.61 5.67 7.37
CA GLY A 117 2.65 5.57 6.34
C GLY A 117 4.06 5.41 6.89
N CYS A 118 5.01 5.38 5.97
CA CYS A 118 6.43 5.17 6.28
C CYS A 118 7.27 6.43 6.10
N GLY A 119 6.74 7.46 5.44
CA GLY A 119 7.42 8.72 5.20
C GLY A 119 8.52 8.69 4.16
N HIS A 120 8.69 7.57 3.44
CA HIS A 120 9.70 7.48 2.38
C HIS A 120 9.32 8.33 1.16
N LEU A 121 10.35 8.92 0.55
CA LEU A 121 10.26 9.86 -0.56
C LEU A 121 10.52 9.17 -1.90
N PHE A 122 9.72 9.51 -2.91
CA PHE A 122 9.85 8.96 -4.26
C PHE A 122 9.46 10.00 -5.32
N CYS A 123 9.94 9.78 -6.55
CA CYS A 123 9.39 10.45 -7.72
C CYS A 123 7.93 9.98 -7.96
N ARG A 124 7.00 10.89 -8.33
CA ARG A 124 5.59 10.52 -8.56
C ARG A 124 5.46 9.42 -9.61
N ARG A 125 6.15 9.55 -10.74
CA ARG A 125 6.20 8.53 -11.80
C ARG A 125 6.54 7.12 -11.28
N CYS A 126 7.49 7.04 -10.35
CA CYS A 126 8.01 5.79 -9.81
C CYS A 126 6.97 5.10 -8.93
N ILE A 127 6.41 5.86 -7.99
CA ILE A 127 5.42 5.31 -7.05
C ILE A 127 4.06 5.09 -7.70
N SER A 128 3.68 5.91 -8.67
CA SER A 128 2.48 5.69 -9.49
C SER A 128 2.54 4.37 -10.23
N LYS A 129 3.65 4.08 -10.93
CA LYS A 129 3.84 2.80 -11.62
C LYS A 129 3.82 1.62 -10.66
N TRP A 130 4.40 1.77 -9.47
CA TRP A 130 4.41 0.74 -8.45
C TRP A 130 2.99 0.39 -7.96
N ILE A 131 2.20 1.40 -7.59
CA ILE A 131 0.82 1.20 -7.11
C ILE A 131 -0.10 0.72 -8.25
N LEU A 132 0.06 1.26 -9.46
CA LEU A 132 -0.67 0.79 -10.65
C LEU A 132 -0.33 -0.66 -11.01
N GLY A 133 0.87 -1.13 -10.67
CA GLY A 133 1.27 -2.54 -10.77
C GLY A 133 0.55 -3.47 -9.78
N GLY A 134 -0.34 -2.93 -8.94
CA GLY A 134 -1.10 -3.70 -7.94
C GLY A 134 -0.39 -3.84 -6.60
N HIS A 135 0.75 -3.16 -6.40
CA HIS A 135 1.49 -3.22 -5.15
C HIS A 135 0.92 -2.25 -4.11
N ASP A 136 0.53 -2.81 -2.96
CA ASP A 136 -0.04 -2.08 -1.83
C ASP A 136 0.98 -1.73 -0.73
N SER A 137 2.29 -1.88 -1.00
CA SER A 137 3.35 -1.71 -0.01
C SER A 137 4.43 -0.73 -0.45
N CYS A 138 5.15 -0.14 0.51
CA CYS A 138 6.26 0.77 0.22
C CYS A 138 7.48 0.00 -0.36
N PRO A 139 8.08 0.45 -1.47
CA PRO A 139 9.27 -0.18 -2.06
C PRO A 139 10.48 -0.26 -1.11
N MET A 140 10.61 0.69 -0.18
CA MET A 140 11.77 0.81 0.72
C MET A 140 11.62 -0.05 1.98
N CYS A 141 10.45 -0.02 2.63
CA CYS A 141 10.28 -0.64 3.94
C CYS A 141 9.15 -1.67 3.99
N ARG A 142 8.49 -1.95 2.86
CA ARG A 142 7.41 -2.93 2.69
C ARG A 142 6.19 -2.70 3.60
N ARG A 143 6.06 -1.50 4.19
CA ARG A 143 4.87 -1.13 4.98
C ARG A 143 3.68 -0.95 4.04
N MET A 144 2.54 -1.52 4.41
CA MET A 144 1.29 -1.37 3.65
C MET A 144 0.86 0.09 3.57
N LEU A 145 0.37 0.49 2.39
CA LEU A 145 -0.08 1.85 2.07
C LEU A 145 -1.54 2.07 2.43
N ILE A 146 -2.34 1.00 2.47
CA ILE A 146 -3.76 1.01 2.84
C ILE A 146 -3.93 0.12 4.07
N PRO A 147 -4.63 0.57 5.14
CA PRO A 147 -5.00 -0.33 6.21
C PRO A 147 -5.91 -1.44 5.66
N PRO A 148 -5.81 -2.69 6.15
CA PRO A 148 -6.81 -3.69 5.83
C PRO A 148 -8.16 -3.12 6.27
N SER A 149 -9.10 -2.96 5.32
CA SER A 149 -10.47 -2.60 5.65
C SER A 149 -10.95 -3.63 6.66
N THR A 150 -11.28 -3.19 7.86
CA THR A 150 -11.93 -4.03 8.87
C THR A 150 -13.36 -4.26 8.44
N ASP A 151 -13.56 -4.99 7.34
CA ASP A 151 -14.80 -5.70 7.07
C ASP A 151 -14.54 -7.16 7.40
N SER A 152 -14.39 -7.41 8.70
CA SER A 152 -14.55 -8.72 9.28
C SER A 152 -15.63 -8.53 10.34
N GLY A 153 -16.86 -8.76 9.90
CA GLY A 153 -17.98 -8.97 10.79
C GLY A 153 -17.66 -10.11 11.73
N THR A 154 -17.28 -9.78 12.96
CA THR A 154 -17.56 -10.60 14.14
C THR A 154 -18.15 -9.67 15.19
N ALA A 155 -19.48 -9.54 15.14
CA ALA A 155 -20.25 -9.14 16.30
C ALA A 155 -20.01 -10.18 17.41
N SER A 156 -19.36 -9.76 18.50
CA SER A 156 -19.29 -10.33 19.85
C SER A 156 -18.23 -9.48 20.57
N GLU A 157 -18.47 -8.66 21.59
CA GLU A 157 -19.43 -8.70 22.67
C GLU A 157 -19.79 -7.26 23.13
N PRO A 158 -21.00 -7.05 23.68
CA PRO A 158 -21.36 -5.82 24.36
C PRO A 158 -20.71 -5.78 25.75
N ALA A 159 -19.85 -4.79 26.01
CA ALA A 159 -19.43 -4.46 27.36
C ALA A 159 -20.58 -3.76 28.11
N THR A 160 -21.58 -4.53 28.55
CA THR A 160 -22.50 -4.09 29.60
C THR A 160 -21.72 -4.06 30.90
N VAL A 161 -21.36 -2.85 31.35
CA VAL A 161 -20.95 -2.62 32.73
C VAL A 161 -22.18 -2.92 33.61
N PRO A 162 -22.14 -3.92 34.52
CA PRO A 162 -23.26 -4.14 35.42
C PRO A 162 -23.38 -2.94 36.38
N PRO A 163 -24.58 -2.36 36.57
CA PRO A 163 -24.78 -1.16 37.39
C PRO A 163 -24.57 -1.33 38.91
N ASN A 164 -24.09 -2.50 39.37
CA ASN A 164 -24.08 -2.82 40.80
C ASN A 164 -22.75 -2.52 41.52
N ALA A 165 -21.67 -2.20 40.81
CA ALA A 165 -20.37 -1.94 41.45
C ALA A 165 -20.32 -0.60 42.21
N ALA A 166 -21.11 0.39 41.79
CA ALA A 166 -21.17 1.69 42.47
C ALA A 166 -22.00 1.65 43.76
N GLU A 167 -23.06 0.83 43.78
CA GLU A 167 -23.96 0.70 44.93
C GLU A 167 -23.33 -0.13 46.06
N GLU A 168 -22.57 -1.17 45.71
CA GLU A 168 -21.87 -2.02 46.68
C GLU A 168 -20.72 -1.26 47.39
N ALA A 169 -20.04 -0.34 46.68
CA ALA A 169 -19.01 0.51 47.27
C ALA A 169 -19.58 1.51 48.29
N ALA A 170 -20.77 2.06 48.03
CA ALA A 170 -21.42 3.00 48.95
C ALA A 170 -21.87 2.33 50.26
N LEU A 171 -22.37 1.09 50.19
CA LEU A 171 -22.77 0.32 51.37
C LEU A 171 -21.57 -0.11 52.22
N GLN A 172 -20.46 -0.51 51.59
CA GLN A 172 -19.23 -0.85 52.30
C GLN A 172 -18.63 0.36 53.03
N GLN A 173 -18.71 1.55 52.44
CA GLN A 173 -18.21 2.78 53.06
C GLN A 173 -19.06 3.21 54.27
N LEU A 174 -20.39 3.04 54.19
CA LEU A 174 -21.30 3.31 55.31
C LEU A 174 -21.08 2.31 56.47
N GLN A 175 -20.86 1.03 56.16
CA GLN A 175 -20.55 0.00 57.16
C GLN A 175 -19.22 0.25 57.87
N HIS A 176 -18.22 0.82 57.19
CA HIS A 176 -16.94 1.17 57.82
C HIS A 176 -17.10 2.35 58.79
N GLN A 177 -17.87 3.38 58.42
CA GLN A 177 -18.13 4.54 59.28
C GLN A 177 -18.90 4.18 60.56
N MET A 178 -19.82 3.21 60.49
CA MET A 178 -20.56 2.74 61.67
C MET A 178 -19.73 1.88 62.64
N ARG A 179 -18.58 1.34 62.21
CA ARG A 179 -17.70 0.54 63.10
C ARG A 179 -16.62 1.38 63.80
N THR A 180 -16.45 2.63 63.39
CA THR A 180 -15.42 3.55 63.91
C THR A 180 -15.96 4.57 64.92
N LEU A 181 -17.24 4.47 65.30
CA LEU A 181 -17.90 5.19 66.40
C LEU A 181 -18.11 4.24 67.58
#